data_AF-A0A7X2TTX0-F1
#
_entry.id   AF-A0A7X2TTX0-F1
#
_cell.length_a   1.000
_cell.length_b   1.000
_cell.length_c   1.000
_cell.angle_alpha   90.00
_cell.angle_beta   90.00
_cell.angle_gamma   90.00
#
_symmetry.space_group_name_H-M   'P 1'
#
loop_
_entity.id
_entity.type
_entity.pdbx_description
1 polymer ?
#
loop_
_entity_poly.entity_id
_entity_poly.type
_entity_poly.pdbx_seq_one_letter_code
_entity_poly.pdbx_strand_id
1 'polypeptide(L)' 'MSETATGPGDYQSLYRRAFEQYGVRALWNKRLLEEPAPADALVVARALRIEGDREARFLAERIEHACRAAL' A
#
# COMPACT_ATOMS: atom_id res chain seq x y z
N MET A 1 25.83 0.21 1.47
CA MET A 1 25.26 -0.75 2.44
C MET A 1 23.81 -0.32 2.62
N SER A 2 22.89 -0.94 1.88
CA SER A 2 21.48 -0.52 1.90
C SER A 2 20.73 -1.45 2.84
N GLU A 3 20.47 -0.97 4.05
CA GLU A 3 19.56 -1.62 4.99
C GLU A 3 18.16 -1.69 4.36
N THR A 4 17.79 -2.87 3.87
CA THR A 4 16.39 -3.22 3.64
C THR A 4 15.71 -3.25 5.00
N ALA A 5 15.19 -2.09 5.43
CA ALA A 5 14.33 -1.97 6.60
C ALA A 5 12.97 -2.62 6.30
N THR A 6 12.94 -3.95 6.21
CA THR A 6 11.73 -4.78 6.18
C THR A 6 11.17 -4.85 7.60
N GLY A 7 10.71 -3.70 8.11
CA GLY A 7 9.88 -3.66 9.30
C GLY A 7 8.44 -4.02 8.92
N PRO A 8 7.64 -4.64 9.81
CA PRO A 8 6.22 -4.97 9.57
C PRO A 8 5.28 -3.76 9.35
N GLY A 9 5.84 -2.56 9.13
CA GLY A 9 5.15 -1.30 8.87
C GLY A 9 5.74 -0.49 7.71
N ASP A 10 6.67 -1.03 6.91
CA ASP A 10 7.14 -0.32 5.72
C ASP A 10 6.03 -0.23 4.63
N TYR A 11 6.05 0.82 3.82
CA TYR A 11 4.99 1.06 2.82
C TYR A 11 5.00 0.03 1.66
N GLN A 12 6.14 -0.55 1.30
CA GLN A 12 6.26 -1.59 0.27
C GLN A 12 5.61 -2.90 0.73
N SER A 13 5.84 -3.29 1.99
CA SER A 13 5.19 -4.46 2.60
C SER A 13 3.67 -4.26 2.68
N LEU A 14 3.21 -3.07 3.09
CA LEU A 14 1.78 -2.74 3.12
C LEU A 14 1.16 -2.67 1.72
N TYR A 15 1.90 -2.18 0.73
CA TYR A 15 1.52 -2.16 -0.68
C TYR A 15 1.29 -3.58 -1.22
N ARG A 16 2.24 -4.50 -1.03
CA ARG A 16 2.09 -5.90 -1.45
C ARG A 16 0.89 -6.57 -0.79
N ARG A 17 0.75 -6.35 0.52
CA ARG A 17 -0.40 -6.82 1.30
C ARG A 17 -1.76 -6.30 0.79
N ALA A 18 -1.80 -5.09 0.22
CA ALA A 18 -3.00 -4.55 -0.39
C ALA A 18 -3.39 -5.29 -1.67
N PHE A 19 -2.42 -5.66 -2.51
CA PHE A 19 -2.68 -6.47 -3.70
C PHE A 19 -3.12 -7.90 -3.37
N GLU A 20 -2.51 -8.52 -2.36
CA GLU A 20 -2.91 -9.86 -1.92
C GLU A 20 -4.37 -9.92 -1.43
N GLN A 21 -4.80 -8.94 -0.64
CA GLN A 21 -6.14 -8.95 -0.03
C GLN A 21 -7.21 -8.30 -0.89
N TYR A 22 -6.87 -7.26 -1.65
CA TYR A 22 -7.84 -6.42 -2.34
C TYR A 22 -7.60 -6.32 -3.86
N GLY A 23 -6.67 -7.12 -4.40
CA GLY A 23 -6.32 -7.18 -5.82
C GLY A 23 -7.52 -7.26 -6.74
N VAL A 24 -8.42 -8.20 -6.48
CA VAL A 24 -9.61 -8.43 -7.32
C VAL A 24 -10.76 -7.45 -7.06
N ARG A 25 -10.78 -6.78 -5.90
CA ARG A 25 -11.89 -5.89 -5.51
C ARG A 25 -11.60 -4.42 -5.80
N ALA A 26 -10.56 -3.89 -5.15
CA ALA A 26 -10.27 -2.46 -5.18
C ALA A 26 -9.14 -2.10 -6.16
N LEU A 27 -8.34 -3.09 -6.59
CA LEU A 27 -7.12 -2.86 -7.35
C LEU A 27 -7.10 -3.57 -8.71
N TRP A 28 -8.26 -4.01 -9.21
CA TRP A 28 -8.38 -4.81 -10.44
C TRP A 28 -7.85 -4.07 -11.69
N ASN A 29 -7.86 -2.75 -11.66
CA ASN A 29 -7.34 -1.86 -12.70
C ASN A 29 -5.93 -1.32 -12.39
N LYS A 30 -5.26 -1.83 -11.36
CA LYS A 30 -3.90 -1.43 -10.95
C LYS A 30 -2.92 -2.56 -11.20
N ARG A 31 -1.70 -2.19 -11.58
CA ARG A 31 -0.59 -3.14 -11.74
C ARG A 31 0.26 -3.17 -10.48
N LEU A 32 0.61 -4.36 -10.02
CA LEU A 32 1.61 -4.55 -8.97
C LEU A 32 3.00 -4.18 -9.50
N LEU A 33 3.72 -3.34 -8.77
CA LEU A 33 5.12 -2.99 -9.05
C LEU A 33 6.04 -3.70 -8.07
N GLU A 34 7.20 -4.14 -8.54
CA GLU A 34 8.20 -4.85 -7.72
C GLU A 34 8.86 -3.90 -6.70
N GLU A 35 9.18 -2.68 -7.16
CA GLU A 35 9.79 -1.58 -6.40
C GLU A 35 8.89 -0.33 -6.48
N PRO A 36 7.77 -0.28 -5.73
CA PRO A 36 6.88 0.88 -5.76
C PRO A 36 7.55 2.09 -5.10
N ALA A 37 7.34 3.28 -5.66
CA ALA A 37 7.64 4.52 -4.96
C ALA A 37 6.53 4.82 -3.93
N PRO A 38 6.77 5.68 -2.93
CA PRO A 38 5.71 6.12 -2.00
C PRO A 38 4.47 6.65 -2.72
N ALA A 39 4.65 7.35 -3.85
CA ALA A 39 3.54 7.85 -4.67
C ALA A 39 2.66 6.72 -5.23
N ASP A 40 3.23 5.59 -5.65
CA ASP A 40 2.48 4.44 -6.14
C ASP A 40 1.65 3.81 -5.01
N ALA A 41 2.22 3.74 -3.81
CA ALA A 41 1.52 3.25 -2.63
C ALA A 41 0.35 4.16 -2.21
N LEU A 42 0.49 5.48 -2.35
CA LEU A 42 -0.62 6.42 -2.11
C LEU A 42 -1.76 6.26 -3.13
N VAL A 43 -1.46 5.92 -4.39
CA VAL A 43 -2.51 5.60 -5.38
C VAL A 43 -3.31 4.37 -4.96
N VAL A 44 -2.65 3.36 -4.41
CA VAL A 44 -3.30 2.16 -3.87
C VAL A 44 -4.12 2.49 -2.63
N ALA A 45 -3.57 3.25 -1.69
CA ALA A 45 -4.30 3.69 -0.49
C ALA A 45 -5.59 4.44 -0.87
N ARG A 46 -5.54 5.32 -1.88
CA ARG A 46 -6.74 6.00 -2.38
C ARG A 46 -7.78 5.03 -2.93
N ALA A 47 -7.37 4.03 -3.71
CA ALA A 47 -8.29 3.02 -4.24
C ALA A 47 -8.96 2.21 -3.12
N LEU A 48 -8.19 1.81 -2.10
CA LEU A 48 -8.73 1.12 -0.91
C LEU A 48 -9.77 1.96 -0.15
N ARG A 49 -9.63 3.29 -0.10
CA ARG A 49 -10.61 4.17 0.57
C ARG A 49 -11.93 4.32 -0.20
N ILE A 50 -11.89 4.20 -1.52
CA ILE A 50 -13.04 4.42 -2.41
C ILE A 50 -13.80 3.12 -2.64
N GLU A 51 -13.08 2.04 -2.97
CA GLU A 51 -13.63 0.77 -3.43
C GLU A 51 -13.54 -0.34 -2.36
N GLY A 52 -12.90 -0.05 -1.23
CA GLY A 52 -12.68 -1.00 -0.15
C GLY A 52 -13.78 -1.01 0.91
N ASP A 53 -13.55 -1.83 1.94
CA ASP A 53 -14.36 -1.91 3.14
C ASP A 53 -13.64 -1.24 4.32
N ARG A 54 -14.15 -1.46 5.53
CA ARG A 54 -13.57 -0.92 6.76
C ARG A 54 -12.11 -1.34 6.96
N GLU A 55 -11.78 -2.61 6.71
CA GLU A 55 -10.41 -3.11 6.88
C GLU A 55 -9.47 -2.56 5.79
N ALA A 56 -9.98 -2.38 4.57
CA ALA A 56 -9.24 -1.74 3.49
C ALA A 56 -8.92 -0.28 3.83
N ARG A 57 -9.85 0.42 4.49
CA ARG A 57 -9.63 1.80 4.95
C ARG A 57 -8.57 1.87 6.04
N PHE A 58 -8.55 0.93 6.97
CA PHE A 58 -7.48 0.83 7.97
C PHE A 58 -6.11 0.55 7.32
N LEU A 59 -6.06 -0.33 6.32
CA LEU A 59 -4.83 -0.59 5.57
C LEU A 59 -4.37 0.65 4.80
N ALA A 60 -5.29 1.42 4.21
CA ALA A 60 -4.98 2.67 3.53
C ALA A 60 -4.33 3.70 4.47
N GLU A 61 -4.87 3.87 5.67
CA GLU A 61 -4.32 4.79 6.68
C GLU A 61 -2.91 4.39 7.10
N ARG A 62 -2.64 3.09 7.24
CA ARG A 62 -1.28 2.58 7.51
C ARG A 62 -0.32 2.87 6.36
N ILE A 63 -0.76 2.68 5.11
CA ILE A 63 0.05 3.00 3.93
C ILE A 63 0.38 4.50 3.89
N GLU A 64 -0.62 5.36 4.10
CA GLU A 64 -0.45 6.82 4.12
C GLU A 64 0.55 7.26 5.20
N HIS A 65 0.44 6.68 6.40
CA HIS A 65 1.36 6.95 7.50
C HIS A 65 2.80 6.50 7.17
N ALA A 66 2.97 5.28 6.66
CA ALA A 66 4.27 4.75 6.29
C ALA A 66 4.92 5.55 5.14
N CYS A 67 4.14 5.99 4.15
CA CYS A 67 4.64 6.86 3.07
C CYS A 67 5.11 8.21 3.61
N ARG A 68 4.38 8.80 4.57
CA ARG A 68 4.78 10.07 5.19
C ARG A 68 6.08 9.94 5.99
N ALA A 69 6.29 8.81 6.65
CA ALA A 69 7.52 8.55 7.40
C ALA A 69 8.74 8.30 6.52
N ALA A 70 8.55 8.01 5.23
CA ALA A 70 9.61 7.75 4.26
C ALA A 70 10.02 8.99 3.44
N LEU A 71 9.37 10.14 3.65
CA LEU A 71 9.70 11.44 3.05
C LEU A 71 10.60 12.26 3.99
#